data_AF-A0A844CWY8-F1
#
_entry.id   AF-A0A844CWY8-F1
#
_cell.length_a   1.000
_cell.length_b   1.000
_cell.length_c   1.000
_cell.angle_alpha   90.00
_cell.angle_beta   90.00
_cell.angle_gamma   90.00
#
_symmetry.space_group_name_H-M   'P 1'
#
loop_
_entity.id
_entity.type
_entity.pdbx_description
1 polymer ?
#
loop_
_entity_poly.entity_id
_entity_poly.type
_entity_poly.pdbx_seq_one_letter_code
_entity_poly.pdbx_strand_id
1 'polypeptide(L)' 'MIVVAGLILAFILILIFSNRRTRACRWREDRRGDRDGQRKYRCMACGAEAFTSNGKPPLDCLAHQRPRQ' A
#
# COMPACT_ATOMS: atom_id res chain seq x y z
N MET A 1 12.20 21.18 29.62
CA MET A 1 11.02 20.28 29.55
C MET A 1 10.27 20.38 28.23
N ILE A 2 10.02 21.59 27.71
CA ILE A 2 9.36 21.79 26.41
C ILE A 2 10.12 21.12 25.25
N VAL A 3 11.45 21.24 25.23
CA VAL A 3 12.29 20.62 24.19
C VAL A 3 12.17 19.08 24.20
N VAL A 4 12.20 18.48 25.39
CA VAL A 4 12.06 17.01 25.54
C VAL A 4 10.65 16.56 25.12
N ALA A 5 9.61 17.29 25.53
CA ALA A 5 8.24 17.01 25.12
C ALA A 5 8.05 17.13 23.60
N GLY A 6 8.65 18.13 22.96
CA GLY A 6 8.62 18.30 21.50
C GLY A 6 9.30 17.16 20.75
N LEU A 7 10.45 16.68 21.24
CA LEU A 7 11.14 15.53 20.66
C LEU A 7 10.33 14.24 20.77
N ILE A 8 9.73 13.98 21.93
CA ILE A 8 8.86 12.80 22.12
C ILE A 8 7.67 12.86 21.18
N LEU A 9 7.02 14.03 21.06
CA LEU A 9 5.88 14.21 20.17
C LEU A 9 6.27 13.97 18.70
N ALA A 10 7.39 14.55 18.25
CA ALA A 10 7.90 14.34 16.90
C ALA A 10 8.19 12.86 16.63
N PHE A 11 8.76 12.14 17.59
CA PHE A 11 9.06 10.71 17.47
C PHE A 11 7.79 9.87 17.35
N ILE A 12 6.77 10.15 18.17
CA ILE A 12 5.46 9.49 18.10
C ILE A 12 4.80 9.73 16.74
N LEU A 13 4.81 10.98 16.26
CA LEU A 13 4.27 11.32 14.94
C LEU A 13 4.99 10.55 13.83
N ILE A 14 6.32 10.46 13.88
CA ILE A 14 7.09 9.68 12.90
C ILE A 14 6.73 8.19 12.97
N LEU A 15 6.52 7.61 14.16
CA LEU A 15 6.15 6.20 14.31
C LEU A 15 4.74 5.91 13.77
N ILE A 16 3.78 6.80 13.99
CA ILE A 16 2.38 6.65 13.51
C ILE A 16 2.30 6.93 12.01
N PHE A 17 2.89 8.04 11.54
CA PHE A 17 2.82 8.47 10.14
C PHE A 17 3.85 7.81 9.23
N SER A 18 4.87 7.13 9.77
CA SER A 18 5.66 6.16 8.98
C SER A 18 4.80 4.93 8.71
N ASN A 19 3.85 5.11 7.79
CA ASN A 19 2.96 4.09 7.30
C ASN A 19 3.79 3.01 6.57
N ARG A 20 4.30 2.04 7.34
CA ARG A 20 5.10 0.91 6.83
C ARG A 20 4.36 0.12 5.76
N ARG A 21 3.02 0.18 5.74
CA ARG A 21 2.19 -0.61 4.84
C ARG A 21 2.28 -0.15 3.39
N THR A 22 2.47 1.14 3.10
CA THR A 22 2.57 1.61 1.71
C THR A 22 4.00 1.54 1.16
N ARG A 23 5.03 1.71 2.00
CA ARG A 23 6.44 1.70 1.55
C ARG A 23 6.92 0.38 0.97
N ALA A 24 6.36 -0.75 1.41
CA ALA A 24 6.77 -2.07 0.94
C ALA A 24 5.92 -2.58 -0.22
N CYS A 25 4.85 -1.86 -0.63
CA CYS A 25 3.95 -2.41 -1.63
C CYS A 25 4.61 -2.45 -3.02
N ARG A 26 4.67 -3.66 -3.55
CA ARG A 26 5.37 -3.99 -4.78
C ARG A 26 4.37 -4.61 -5.75
N TRP A 27 3.66 -3.74 -6.45
CA TRP A 27 2.67 -4.14 -7.44
C TRP A 27 3.36 -4.79 -8.64
N ARG A 28 2.90 -5.99 -8.99
CA ARG A 28 3.25 -6.66 -10.23
C ARG A 28 2.00 -6.84 -11.06
N GLU A 29 2.11 -6.54 -12.35
CA GLU A 29 1.06 -6.83 -13.30
C GLU A 29 0.93 -8.34 -13.49
N ASP A 30 -0.29 -8.86 -13.41
CA ASP A 30 -0.63 -10.25 -13.65
C ASP A 30 -1.62 -10.36 -14.81
N ARG A 31 -1.07 -10.38 -16.02
CA ARG A 31 -1.82 -10.44 -17.28
C ARG A 31 -2.72 -11.66 -17.42
N ARG A 32 -2.52 -12.71 -16.61
CA ARG A 32 -3.38 -13.91 -16.67
C ARG A 32 -4.76 -13.67 -16.06
N GLY A 33 -4.89 -12.66 -15.20
CA GLY A 33 -6.16 -12.32 -14.55
C GLY A 33 -6.79 -11.04 -15.05
N ASP A 34 -6.33 -10.48 -16.18
CA ASP A 34 -6.94 -9.30 -16.78
C ASP A 34 -8.41 -9.57 -17.13
N ARG A 35 -9.29 -8.58 -16.90
CA ARG A 35 -10.74 -8.69 -17.12
C ARG A 35 -11.22 -7.48 -17.89
N ASP A 36 -11.95 -7.69 -19.00
CA ASP A 36 -12.75 -6.67 -19.72
C ASP A 36 -12.12 -5.26 -19.75
N GLY A 37 -10.89 -5.16 -20.27
CA GLY A 37 -10.18 -3.88 -20.43
C GLY A 37 -9.52 -3.34 -19.15
N GLN A 38 -9.56 -4.08 -18.04
CA GLN A 38 -8.87 -3.78 -16.80
C GLN A 38 -7.65 -4.70 -16.62
N ARG A 39 -6.51 -4.09 -16.32
CA ARG A 39 -5.28 -4.81 -15.97
C ARG A 39 -5.30 -5.20 -14.50
N LYS A 40 -5.01 -6.46 -14.22
CA LYS A 40 -4.85 -6.98 -12.86
C LYS A 40 -3.44 -6.71 -12.36
N TYR A 41 -3.36 -6.16 -11.15
CA TYR A 41 -2.12 -5.99 -10.39
C TYR A 41 -2.22 -6.75 -9.09
N ARG A 42 -1.14 -7.43 -8.71
CA ARG A 42 -1.00 -8.12 -7.44
C ARG A 42 0.19 -7.57 -6.67
N CYS A 43 -0.02 -7.22 -5.40
CA CYS A 43 1.06 -6.78 -4.54
C CYS A 43 1.86 -7.99 -4.03
N MET A 44 3.16 -8.04 -4.32
CA MET A 44 4.04 -9.12 -3.88
C MET A 44 4.39 -9.06 -2.38
N ALA A 45 4.12 -7.94 -1.71
CA ALA A 45 4.43 -7.78 -0.29
C ALA A 45 3.27 -8.18 0.63
N CYS A 46 2.03 -7.80 0.27
CA CYS A 46 0.84 -8.09 1.09
C CYS A 46 -0.14 -9.06 0.44
N GLY A 47 0.00 -9.36 -0.85
CA GLY A 47 -0.89 -10.24 -1.60
C GLY A 47 -2.21 -9.61 -2.05
N ALA A 48 -2.42 -8.32 -1.82
CA ALA A 48 -3.61 -7.62 -2.31
C ALA A 48 -3.69 -7.64 -3.84
N GLU A 49 -4.90 -7.70 -4.39
CA GLU A 49 -5.17 -7.64 -5.81
C GLU A 49 -5.93 -6.35 -6.15
N ALA A 50 -5.64 -5.78 -7.31
CA ALA A 50 -6.23 -4.55 -7.80
C ALA A 50 -6.52 -4.69 -9.29
N PHE A 51 -7.63 -4.12 -9.76
CA PHE A 51 -7.95 -4.06 -11.18
C PHE A 51 -7.98 -2.59 -11.58
N THR A 52 -7.23 -2.23 -12.61
CA THR A 52 -7.12 -0.84 -13.06
C THR A 52 -7.44 -0.74 -14.54
N SER A 53 -8.28 0.21 -14.93
CA SER A 53 -8.58 0.52 -16.34
C SER A 53 -7.45 1.32 -17.01
N ASN A 54 -6.68 2.06 -16.22
CA ASN A 54 -5.62 2.96 -16.72
C ASN A 54 -4.31 2.22 -17.06
N GLY A 55 -4.24 0.91 -16.84
CA GLY A 55 -3.06 0.10 -17.10
C GLY A 55 -1.83 0.49 -16.28
N LYS A 56 -2.04 1.04 -15.09
CA LYS A 56 -1.00 1.45 -14.14
C LYS A 56 -1.28 0.84 -12.78
N PRO A 57 -0.24 0.46 -12.00
CA PRO A 57 -0.45 -0.03 -10.65
C PRO A 57 -1.11 1.04 -9.77
N PRO A 58 -1.90 0.65 -8.75
CA PRO A 58 -2.50 1.60 -7.83
C PRO A 58 -1.44 2.30 -6.98
N LEU A 59 -1.68 3.57 -6.68
CA LEU A 59 -0.77 4.44 -5.92
C LEU A 59 -0.73 4.06 -4.43
N ASP A 60 -1.88 3.63 -3.90
CA ASP A 60 -2.03 3.23 -2.52
C ASP A 60 -1.94 1.73 -2.34
N CYS A 61 -1.53 1.31 -1.14
CA CYS A 61 -1.52 -0.10 -0.82
C CYS A 61 -2.90 -0.59 -0.37
N LEU A 62 -3.49 -1.48 -1.16
CA LEU A 62 -4.80 -2.06 -0.91
C LEU A 62 -4.74 -3.28 0.02
N ALA A 63 -3.79 -3.30 0.97
CA ALA A 63 -3.64 -4.40 1.92
C ALA A 63 -4.92 -4.68 2.72
N HIS A 64 -5.76 -3.67 2.94
CA HIS A 64 -7.06 -3.81 3.59
C HIS A 64 -8.10 -4.54 2.72
N GLN A 65 -7.95 -4.50 1.40
CA GLN A 65 -8.83 -5.17 0.43
C GLN A 65 -8.38 -6.59 0.12
N ARG A 66 -7.35 -7.11 0.81
CA ARG A 66 -6.93 -8.50 0.66
C ARG A 66 -8.15 -9.39 0.94
N PRO A 67 -8.57 -10.27 0.01
CA PRO A 67 -9.64 -11.21 0.29
C PRO A 67 -9.21 -12.04 1.50
N ARG A 68 -10.00 -11.96 2.59
CA ARG A 68 -9.83 -12.85 3.74
C ARG A 68 -10.04 -14.26 3.22
N GLN A 69 -8.96 -15.03 3.13
CA GLN A 69 -9.02 -16.48 3.04
C GLN A 69 -9.40 -17.04 4.40
#